data_AF-A0A346D6H5-F1
#
_entry.id   AF-A0A346D6H5-F1
#
_cell.length_a   1.000
_cell.length_b   1.000
_cell.length_c   1.000
_cell.angle_alpha   90.00
_cell.angle_beta   90.00
_cell.angle_gamma   90.00
#
_symmetry.space_group_name_H-M   'P 1'
#
loop_
_entity.id
_entity.type
_entity.pdbx_description
1 polymer ?
#
loop_
_entity_poly.entity_id
_entity_poly.type
_entity_poly.pdbx_seq_one_letter_code
_entity_poly.pdbx_strand_id
1 'polypeptide(L)'
;KRIVSVGELLQNQFLIALTKIEKNSKEKISTKSDLSQLTVKSIINNKPIYNQFKNFFNSSKLSQFMDQINPLGEMASKRKVTSLGPGGLNRDTAQFEVRDVHTTHYGRICPVETPEGQNIGLILNFSVFSRINQYGFIITPYYQVKKRIVDYSKVHWLAASEEFDKSFAQSGVEIDQNNRIIPDKLTVRKNQTYLVLDAE
;
A
#
# COMPACT_ATOMS: atom_id res chain seq x y z
N LYS A 1 4.27 -4.81 7.03
CA LYS A 1 4.59 -3.50 6.41
C LYS A 1 3.27 -2.82 5.98
N ARG A 2 3.19 -1.48 6.08
CA ARG A 2 2.04 -0.66 5.65
C ARG A 2 2.38 0.08 4.36
N ILE A 3 1.40 0.30 3.50
CA ILE A 3 1.48 1.17 2.33
C ILE A 3 1.13 2.60 2.75
N VAL A 4 2.01 3.53 2.38
CA VAL A 4 1.76 4.97 2.51
C VAL A 4 1.24 5.46 1.17
N SER A 5 0.01 5.94 1.15
CA SER A 5 -0.64 6.42 -0.09
C SER A 5 -0.20 7.84 -0.44
N VAL A 6 -0.45 8.26 -1.68
CA VAL A 6 -0.19 9.64 -2.11
C VAL A 6 -0.91 10.67 -1.23
N GLY A 7 -2.13 10.36 -0.77
CA GLY A 7 -2.90 11.27 0.10
C GLY A 7 -2.20 11.53 1.43
N GLU A 8 -1.64 10.49 2.04
CA GLU A 8 -0.89 10.61 3.30
C GLU A 8 0.44 11.35 3.11
N LEU A 9 1.15 11.10 2.00
CA LEU A 9 2.36 11.86 1.66
C LEU A 9 2.06 13.36 1.52
N LEU A 10 1.00 13.70 0.79
CA LEU A 10 0.57 15.09 0.61
C LEU A 10 0.07 15.71 1.92
N GLN A 11 -0.63 14.96 2.76
CA GLN A 11 -1.04 15.43 4.09
C GLN A 11 0.17 15.80 4.95
N ASN A 12 1.22 14.97 4.93
CA ASN A 12 2.45 15.27 5.66
C ASN A 12 3.14 16.54 5.13
N GLN A 13 3.19 16.72 3.80
CA GLN A 13 3.71 17.96 3.22
C GLN A 13 2.85 19.18 3.60
N PHE A 14 1.53 19.01 3.63
CA PHE A 14 0.62 20.05 4.03
C PHE A 14 0.80 20.45 5.50
N LEU A 15 0.99 19.48 6.40
CA LEU A 15 1.28 19.72 7.81
C LEU A 15 2.56 20.56 7.98
N ILE A 16 3.64 20.21 7.28
CA ILE A 16 4.90 20.96 7.29
C ILE A 16 4.66 22.41 6.81
N ALA A 17 3.83 22.60 5.78
CA ALA A 17 3.49 23.93 5.29
C ALA A 17 2.66 24.74 6.28
N LEU A 18 1.71 24.11 6.98
CA LEU A 18 0.90 24.74 8.02
C LEU A 18 1.76 25.19 9.20
N THR A 19 2.72 24.37 9.65
CA THR A 19 3.64 24.76 10.73
C THR A 19 4.48 25.99 10.35
N LYS A 20 4.91 26.09 9.07
CA LYS A 20 5.60 27.29 8.57
C LYS A 20 4.68 28.53 8.57
N ILE A 21 3.41 28.35 8.17
CA ILE A 21 2.43 29.45 8.20
C ILE A 21 2.16 29.89 9.63
N GLU A 22 2.00 28.95 10.56
CA GLU A 22 1.79 29.24 11.97
C GLU A 22 2.95 30.07 12.54
N LYS A 23 4.20 29.62 12.33
CA LYS A 23 5.40 30.33 12.78
C LYS A 23 5.47 31.75 12.21
N ASN A 24 5.37 31.88 10.89
CA ASN A 24 5.44 33.20 10.21
C ASN A 24 4.30 34.12 10.64
N SER A 25 3.12 33.56 10.92
CA SER A 25 1.96 34.33 11.39
C SER A 25 2.18 34.83 12.81
N LYS A 26 2.70 33.98 13.72
CA LYS A 26 3.06 34.38 15.09
C LYS A 26 4.12 35.47 15.10
N GLU A 27 5.18 35.32 14.29
CA GLU A 27 6.23 36.33 14.14
C GLU A 27 5.64 37.66 13.68
N LYS A 28 4.84 37.68 12.61
CA LYS A 28 4.18 38.89 12.11
C LYS A 28 3.28 39.57 13.15
N ILE A 29 2.56 38.80 13.96
CA ILE A 29 1.73 39.34 15.04
C ILE A 29 2.63 39.98 16.12
N SER A 30 3.73 39.32 16.48
CA SER A 30 4.66 39.82 17.50
C SER A 30 5.43 41.08 17.09
N THR A 31 5.72 41.26 15.79
CA THR A 31 6.49 42.41 15.28
C THR A 31 5.64 43.67 15.11
N LYS A 32 4.31 43.56 14.98
CA LYS A 32 3.44 44.73 14.80
C LYS A 32 3.00 45.29 16.15
N SER A 33 3.29 46.57 16.37
CA SER A 33 2.91 47.34 17.55
C SER A 33 1.42 47.69 17.62
N ASP A 34 0.79 47.97 16.47
CA ASP A 34 -0.64 48.32 16.39
C ASP A 34 -1.52 47.12 15.98
N LEU A 35 -2.19 46.54 16.97
CA LEU A 35 -3.12 45.41 16.79
C LEU A 35 -4.44 45.79 16.12
N SER A 36 -4.81 47.08 16.13
CA SER A 36 -6.09 47.59 15.60
C SER A 36 -6.17 47.57 14.07
N GLN A 37 -5.03 47.59 13.37
CA GLN A 37 -4.96 47.56 11.89
C GLN A 37 -4.70 46.16 11.32
N LEU A 38 -4.61 45.13 12.16
CA LEU A 38 -4.28 43.77 11.75
C LEU A 38 -5.51 43.05 11.19
N THR A 39 -5.52 42.84 9.87
CA THR A 39 -6.52 41.99 9.20
C THR A 39 -5.96 40.59 8.96
N VAL A 40 -6.80 39.54 9.07
CA VAL A 40 -6.44 38.13 8.83
C VAL A 40 -5.72 37.92 7.48
N LYS A 41 -6.18 38.60 6.43
CA LYS A 41 -5.57 38.57 5.08
C LYS A 41 -4.12 39.05 5.05
N SER A 42 -3.72 39.95 5.96
CA SER A 42 -2.34 40.47 6.03
C SER A 42 -1.38 39.53 6.76
N ILE A 43 -1.93 38.69 7.64
CA ILE A 43 -1.17 37.76 8.48
C ILE A 43 -0.89 36.49 7.66
N ILE A 44 -1.95 35.87 7.13
CA ILE A 44 -1.87 34.57 6.45
C ILE A 44 -1.26 34.73 5.05
N ASN A 45 -0.25 33.91 4.75
CA ASN A 45 0.38 33.84 3.44
C ASN A 45 0.22 32.41 2.87
N ASN A 46 -0.26 32.29 1.64
CA ASN A 46 -0.45 31.00 0.95
C ASN A 46 0.81 30.50 0.21
N LYS A 47 1.81 31.36 -0.02
CA LYS A 47 3.05 31.00 -0.74
C LYS A 47 3.79 29.78 -0.14
N PRO A 48 3.88 29.60 1.20
CA PRO A 48 4.52 28.43 1.78
C PRO A 48 3.86 27.11 1.38
N ILE A 49 2.53 27.07 1.32
CA ILE A 49 1.77 25.89 0.88
C ILE A 49 2.08 25.59 -0.58
N TYR A 50 1.91 26.59 -1.45
CA TYR A 50 2.17 26.43 -2.88
C TYR A 50 3.59 25.93 -3.16
N ASN A 51 4.60 26.54 -2.53
CA ASN A 51 6.00 26.15 -2.71
C ASN A 51 6.27 24.72 -2.20
N GLN A 52 5.64 24.31 -1.10
CA GLN A 52 5.83 22.96 -0.56
C GLN A 52 5.26 21.90 -1.51
N PHE A 53 4.05 22.11 -2.04
CA PHE A 53 3.45 21.20 -3.03
C PHE A 53 4.24 21.20 -4.34
N LYS A 54 4.63 22.37 -4.85
CA LYS A 54 5.44 22.48 -6.07
C LYS A 54 6.76 21.71 -5.94
N ASN A 55 7.44 21.85 -4.82
CA ASN A 55 8.69 21.13 -4.56
C ASN A 55 8.46 19.61 -4.46
N PHE A 56 7.36 19.18 -3.83
CA PHE A 56 7.02 17.76 -3.76
C PHE A 56 6.83 17.15 -5.15
N PHE A 57 5.99 17.75 -6.00
CA PHE A 57 5.73 17.19 -7.33
C PHE A 57 6.92 17.28 -8.29
N ASN A 58 7.75 18.33 -8.18
CA ASN A 58 8.88 18.53 -9.08
C ASN A 58 10.15 17.76 -8.68
N SER A 59 10.39 17.52 -7.39
CA SER A 59 11.68 17.00 -6.89
C SER A 59 11.58 15.69 -6.12
N SER A 60 10.37 15.23 -5.78
CA SER A 60 10.21 13.96 -5.07
C SER A 60 10.57 12.78 -5.96
N LYS A 61 11.38 11.86 -5.43
CA LYS A 61 11.68 10.55 -6.07
C LYS A 61 10.44 9.68 -6.27
N LEU A 62 9.36 9.97 -5.55
CA LEU A 62 8.06 9.29 -5.65
C LEU A 62 7.16 9.90 -6.74
N SER A 63 7.46 11.11 -7.21
CA SER A 63 6.79 11.76 -8.34
C SER A 63 7.52 11.37 -9.62
N GLN A 64 7.11 10.25 -10.21
CA GLN A 64 7.78 9.66 -11.38
C GLN A 64 7.01 9.97 -12.66
N PHE A 65 7.75 10.06 -13.77
CA PHE A 65 7.12 10.07 -15.08
C PHE A 65 6.40 8.75 -15.31
N MET A 66 5.15 8.85 -15.75
CA MET A 66 4.31 7.70 -16.01
C MET A 66 4.78 7.00 -17.30
N ASP A 67 4.72 5.68 -17.29
CA ASP A 67 4.99 4.89 -18.49
C ASP A 67 3.72 4.92 -19.36
N GLN A 68 3.86 5.46 -20.58
CA GLN A 68 2.75 5.73 -21.51
C GLN A 68 2.92 4.99 -22.84
N ILE A 69 3.67 3.89 -22.87
CA ILE A 69 3.84 3.09 -24.09
C ILE A 69 2.50 2.47 -24.54
N ASN A 70 1.70 1.99 -23.59
CA ASN A 70 0.38 1.41 -23.85
C ASN A 70 -0.51 1.48 -22.58
N PRO A 71 -1.83 1.22 -22.68
CA PRO A 71 -2.74 1.30 -21.53
C PRO A 71 -2.37 0.37 -20.38
N LEU A 72 -1.74 -0.78 -20.66
CA LEU A 72 -1.29 -1.73 -19.64
C LEU A 72 -0.11 -1.16 -18.85
N GLY A 73 0.87 -0.55 -19.53
CA GLY A 73 2.01 0.12 -18.90
C GLY A 73 1.57 1.28 -18.00
N GLU A 74 0.55 2.03 -18.44
CA GLU A 74 -0.06 3.08 -17.63
C GLU A 74 -0.69 2.50 -16.35
N MET A 75 -1.46 1.43 -16.47
CA MET A 75 -2.09 0.76 -15.33
C MET A 75 -1.06 0.15 -14.37
N ALA A 76 -0.03 -0.51 -14.91
CA ALA A 76 1.06 -1.11 -14.13
C ALA A 76 1.85 -0.03 -13.36
N SER A 77 2.16 1.10 -14.01
CA SER A 77 2.88 2.21 -13.38
C SER A 77 2.10 2.81 -12.20
N LYS A 78 0.77 2.96 -12.34
CA LYS A 78 -0.11 3.44 -11.26
C LYS A 78 -0.27 2.43 -10.10
N ARG A 79 -0.07 1.14 -10.35
CA ARG A 79 -0.18 0.06 -9.36
C ARG A 79 1.16 -0.35 -8.73
N LYS A 80 2.20 0.43 -8.99
CA LYS A 80 3.55 0.20 -8.48
C LYS A 80 3.66 0.58 -7.00
N VAL A 81 4.36 -0.27 -6.27
CA VAL A 81 4.72 -0.10 -4.86
C VAL A 81 6.24 -0.06 -4.78
N THR A 82 6.77 0.90 -4.04
CA THR A 82 8.21 1.05 -3.87
C THR A 82 8.56 1.10 -2.38
N SER A 83 9.63 0.40 -2.02
CA SER A 83 10.26 0.55 -0.70
C SER A 83 11.31 1.67 -0.68
N LEU A 84 11.59 2.28 -1.84
CA LEU A 84 12.51 3.40 -2.00
C LEU A 84 11.78 4.73 -1.81
N GLY A 85 12.40 5.66 -1.09
CA GLY A 85 11.85 7.00 -0.90
C GLY A 85 12.26 7.61 0.44
N PRO A 86 11.76 8.82 0.77
CA PRO A 86 11.97 9.43 2.08
C PRO A 86 11.46 8.52 3.21
N GLY A 87 12.33 8.13 4.14
CA GLY A 87 12.01 7.18 5.22
C GLY A 87 11.96 5.70 4.79
N GLY A 88 12.28 5.41 3.52
CA GLY A 88 12.39 4.06 2.98
C GLY A 88 13.84 3.55 2.94
N LEU A 89 14.04 2.51 2.14
CA LEU A 89 15.34 1.89 1.91
C LEU A 89 16.12 2.66 0.83
N ASN A 90 17.45 2.66 0.96
CA ASN A 90 18.34 3.04 -0.13
C ASN A 90 18.68 1.82 -0.97
N ARG A 91 18.74 2.00 -2.29
CA ARG A 91 18.99 0.92 -3.25
C ARG A 91 20.30 0.18 -2.99
N ASP A 92 21.35 0.93 -2.65
CA ASP A 92 22.71 0.39 -2.55
C ASP A 92 22.99 -0.26 -1.18
N THR A 93 22.23 0.09 -0.14
CA THR A 93 22.38 -0.45 1.22
C THR A 93 21.29 -1.45 1.58
N ALA A 94 20.33 -1.71 0.69
CA ALA A 94 19.25 -2.65 0.94
C ALA A 94 19.81 -4.06 1.06
N GLN A 95 19.55 -4.69 2.22
CA GLN A 95 19.95 -6.06 2.51
C GLN A 95 19.28 -7.06 1.56
N PHE A 96 19.80 -8.28 1.51
CA PHE A 96 19.26 -9.33 0.66
C PHE A 96 17.84 -9.75 1.08
N GLU A 97 17.60 -9.89 2.39
CA GLU A 97 16.32 -10.35 2.94
C GLU A 97 15.11 -9.48 2.56
N VAL A 98 15.32 -8.16 2.39
CA VAL A 98 14.23 -7.24 2.03
C VAL A 98 13.83 -7.34 0.56
N ARG A 99 14.66 -7.97 -0.28
CA ARG A 99 14.39 -8.21 -1.70
C ARG A 99 13.69 -9.54 -1.96
N ASP A 100 13.69 -10.43 -0.98
CA ASP A 100 13.18 -11.78 -1.13
C ASP A 100 11.63 -11.83 -1.11
N VAL A 101 11.07 -12.87 -1.71
CA VAL A 101 9.62 -13.06 -1.78
C VAL A 101 9.12 -13.70 -0.50
N HIS A 102 8.45 -12.91 0.33
CA HIS A 102 7.85 -13.42 1.56
C HIS A 102 6.52 -14.14 1.30
N THR A 103 6.21 -15.15 2.11
CA THR A 103 4.96 -15.96 2.00
C THR A 103 3.68 -15.13 2.10
N THR A 104 3.72 -13.99 2.81
CA THR A 104 2.60 -13.05 2.93
C THR A 104 2.33 -12.26 1.66
N HIS A 105 3.24 -12.25 0.67
CA HIS A 105 3.02 -11.58 -0.61
C HIS A 105 1.91 -12.26 -1.41
N TYR A 106 1.61 -13.53 -1.14
CA TYR A 106 0.56 -14.28 -1.81
C TYR A 106 -0.78 -13.53 -1.79
N GLY A 107 -1.33 -13.26 -2.98
CA GLY A 107 -2.57 -12.50 -3.19
C GLY A 107 -2.48 -10.99 -2.99
N ARG A 108 -1.33 -10.46 -2.53
CA ARG A 108 -1.15 -9.04 -2.18
C ARG A 108 -0.22 -8.31 -3.15
N ILE A 109 0.96 -8.88 -3.35
CA ILE A 109 2.04 -8.35 -4.18
C ILE A 109 2.38 -9.39 -5.24
N CYS A 110 2.56 -8.94 -6.48
CA CYS A 110 3.01 -9.79 -7.57
C CYS A 110 4.47 -10.22 -7.31
N PRO A 111 4.78 -11.52 -7.21
CA PRO A 111 6.15 -11.99 -6.99
C PRO A 111 7.00 -11.97 -8.28
N VAL A 112 6.35 -11.83 -9.44
CA VAL A 112 7.02 -11.88 -10.75
C VAL A 112 7.33 -10.48 -11.28
N GLU A 113 6.39 -9.55 -11.14
CA GLU A 113 6.50 -8.22 -11.73
C GLU A 113 7.36 -7.30 -10.85
N THR A 114 8.67 -7.46 -10.99
CA THR A 114 9.71 -6.61 -10.42
C THR A 114 10.68 -6.22 -11.54
N PRO A 115 11.20 -4.98 -11.56
CA PRO A 115 12.27 -4.62 -12.47
C PRO A 115 13.51 -5.49 -12.24
N GLU A 116 14.18 -5.85 -13.31
CA GLU A 116 15.48 -6.52 -13.26
C GLU A 116 16.60 -5.54 -12.84
N GLY A 117 17.74 -6.08 -12.40
CA GLY A 117 18.91 -5.30 -12.00
C GLY A 117 18.83 -4.75 -10.56
N GLN A 118 19.38 -3.56 -10.32
CA GLN A 118 19.59 -3.05 -8.95
C GLN A 118 18.31 -2.79 -8.16
N ASN A 119 17.17 -2.62 -8.84
CA ASN A 119 15.87 -2.35 -8.20
C ASN A 119 15.08 -3.63 -7.89
N ILE A 120 15.62 -4.81 -8.18
CA ILE A 120 14.94 -6.09 -7.96
C ILE A 120 14.52 -6.25 -6.50
N GLY A 121 13.25 -6.60 -6.28
CA GLY A 121 12.66 -6.80 -4.95
C GLY A 121 12.35 -5.52 -4.17
N LEU A 122 12.76 -4.34 -4.67
CA LEU A 122 12.51 -3.05 -4.00
C LEU A 122 11.36 -2.28 -4.63
N ILE A 123 11.11 -2.52 -5.92
CA ILE A 123 9.96 -2.04 -6.67
C ILE A 123 9.12 -3.26 -7.04
N LEU A 124 7.88 -3.27 -6.61
CA LEU A 124 6.96 -4.40 -6.73
C LEU A 124 5.61 -3.87 -7.21
N ASN A 125 4.76 -4.72 -7.77
CA ASN A 125 3.41 -4.35 -8.17
C ASN A 125 2.34 -5.05 -7.32
N PHE A 126 1.18 -4.42 -7.17
CA PHE A 126 0.04 -5.04 -6.52
C PHE A 126 -0.50 -6.24 -7.32
N SER A 127 -0.87 -7.32 -6.63
CA SER A 127 -1.65 -8.41 -7.24
C SER A 127 -3.00 -7.91 -7.76
N VAL A 128 -3.63 -8.67 -8.66
CA VAL A 128 -4.88 -8.28 -9.36
C VAL A 128 -5.99 -7.88 -8.39
N PHE A 129 -6.29 -8.75 -7.42
CA PHE A 129 -7.39 -8.53 -6.49
C PHE A 129 -6.99 -7.81 -5.21
N SER A 130 -5.75 -7.38 -5.04
CA SER A 130 -5.33 -6.76 -3.78
C SER A 130 -5.94 -5.36 -3.61
N ARG A 131 -6.29 -5.04 -2.36
CA ARG A 131 -6.82 -3.74 -1.95
C ARG A 131 -6.06 -3.23 -0.73
N ILE A 132 -6.19 -1.94 -0.44
CA ILE A 132 -5.61 -1.32 0.75
C ILE A 132 -6.76 -0.97 1.70
N ASN A 133 -6.66 -1.35 2.98
CA ASN A 133 -7.64 -0.97 4.00
C ASN A 133 -7.38 0.44 4.55
N GLN A 134 -8.26 0.95 5.41
CA GLN A 134 -8.12 2.29 6.02
C GLN A 134 -6.82 2.50 6.81
N TYR A 135 -6.20 1.42 7.28
CA TYR A 135 -4.94 1.43 8.02
C TYR A 135 -3.72 1.23 7.11
N GLY A 136 -3.90 1.22 5.79
CA GLY A 136 -2.80 1.09 4.82
C GLY A 136 -2.25 -0.34 4.70
N PHE A 137 -2.91 -1.36 5.26
CA PHE A 137 -2.53 -2.76 5.05
C PHE A 137 -3.15 -3.31 3.77
N ILE A 138 -2.37 -4.16 3.08
CA ILE A 138 -2.85 -4.84 1.88
C ILE A 138 -3.72 -6.03 2.30
N ILE A 139 -4.94 -6.05 1.79
CA ILE A 139 -5.93 -7.10 2.01
C ILE A 139 -6.17 -7.85 0.70
N THR A 140 -6.44 -9.14 0.81
CA THR A 140 -6.73 -10.04 -0.32
C THR A 140 -8.05 -10.77 -0.06
N PRO A 141 -8.84 -11.07 -1.09
CA PRO A 141 -10.14 -11.72 -0.92
C PRO A 141 -10.01 -13.23 -0.76
N TYR A 142 -10.89 -13.80 0.06
CA TYR A 142 -11.08 -15.23 0.25
C TYR A 142 -12.57 -15.56 0.39
N TYR A 143 -12.93 -16.80 0.10
CA TYR A 143 -14.25 -17.35 0.42
C TYR A 143 -14.17 -18.17 1.70
N GLN A 144 -15.22 -18.10 2.51
CA GLN A 144 -15.30 -18.92 3.71
C GLN A 144 -15.71 -20.34 3.33
N VAL A 145 -15.08 -21.33 3.97
CA VAL A 145 -15.48 -22.73 3.86
C VAL A 145 -16.03 -23.18 5.22
N LYS A 146 -17.19 -23.85 5.21
CA LYS A 146 -17.80 -24.46 6.40
C LYS A 146 -18.27 -25.87 6.06
N LYS A 147 -17.80 -26.88 6.79
CA LYS A 147 -18.21 -28.29 6.62
C LYS A 147 -18.10 -28.74 5.15
N ARG A 148 -16.92 -28.56 4.54
CA ARG A 148 -16.64 -28.78 3.10
C ARG A 148 -17.38 -27.90 2.09
N ILE A 149 -18.28 -27.00 2.49
CA ILE A 149 -19.05 -26.17 1.57
C ILE A 149 -18.42 -24.79 1.46
N VAL A 150 -18.11 -24.38 0.24
CA VAL A 150 -17.60 -23.04 -0.07
C VAL A 150 -18.76 -22.06 -0.16
N ASP A 151 -18.71 -21.00 0.63
CA ASP A 151 -19.70 -19.92 0.62
C ASP A 151 -19.28 -18.82 -0.35
N TYR A 152 -19.86 -18.84 -1.56
CA TYR A 152 -19.65 -17.80 -2.59
C TYR A 152 -20.53 -16.56 -2.41
N SER A 153 -21.45 -16.54 -1.43
CA SER A 153 -22.35 -15.39 -1.21
C SER A 153 -21.62 -14.16 -0.70
N LYS A 154 -20.49 -14.36 0.00
CA LYS A 154 -19.73 -13.28 0.64
C LYS A 154 -18.23 -13.47 0.48
N VAL A 155 -17.59 -12.42 -0.05
CA VAL A 155 -16.12 -12.31 -0.10
C VAL A 155 -15.60 -11.74 1.22
N HIS A 156 -14.64 -12.43 1.83
CA HIS A 156 -13.94 -12.00 3.03
C HIS A 156 -12.57 -11.43 2.66
N TRP A 157 -12.34 -10.17 2.99
CA TRP A 157 -11.07 -9.49 2.75
C TRP A 157 -10.18 -9.60 3.98
N LEU A 158 -9.03 -10.25 3.86
CA LEU A 158 -8.13 -10.50 4.99
C LEU A 158 -6.79 -9.80 4.82
N ALA A 159 -6.34 -9.12 5.87
CA ALA A 159 -4.97 -8.65 6.02
C ALA A 159 -4.03 -9.82 6.37
N ALA A 160 -2.72 -9.62 6.20
CA ALA A 160 -1.74 -10.68 6.42
C ALA A 160 -1.74 -11.22 7.86
N SER A 161 -2.03 -10.37 8.85
CA SER A 161 -2.16 -10.78 10.25
C SER A 161 -3.42 -11.60 10.52
N GLU A 162 -4.50 -11.35 9.78
CA GLU A 162 -5.78 -12.06 9.94
C GLU A 162 -5.77 -13.43 9.24
N GLU A 163 -4.75 -13.72 8.44
CA GLU A 163 -4.52 -15.07 7.88
C GLU A 163 -3.90 -16.02 8.90
N PHE A 164 -3.31 -15.50 9.98
CA PHE A 164 -2.68 -16.34 10.99
C PHE A 164 -3.71 -17.29 11.62
N ASP A 165 -3.29 -18.53 11.87
CA ASP A 165 -4.10 -19.65 12.37
C ASP A 165 -5.27 -20.12 11.48
N LYS A 166 -5.44 -19.53 10.30
CA LYS A 166 -6.41 -20.01 9.29
C LYS A 166 -5.75 -20.94 8.28
N SER A 167 -6.52 -21.90 7.78
CA SER A 167 -6.13 -22.79 6.70
C SER A 167 -6.72 -22.31 5.38
N PHE A 168 -5.90 -22.24 4.34
CA PHE A 168 -6.29 -21.80 3.01
C PHE A 168 -6.09 -22.91 2.00
N ALA A 169 -7.17 -23.35 1.36
CA ALA A 169 -7.10 -24.24 0.20
C ALA A 169 -6.81 -23.46 -1.09
N GLN A 170 -6.32 -24.17 -2.10
CA GLN A 170 -6.12 -23.60 -3.43
C GLN A 170 -7.46 -23.38 -4.15
N SER A 171 -7.50 -22.44 -5.10
CA SER A 171 -8.71 -22.16 -5.88
C SER A 171 -9.03 -23.23 -6.93
N GLY A 172 -8.06 -24.08 -7.29
CA GLY A 172 -8.21 -25.13 -8.31
C GLY A 172 -8.76 -26.46 -7.77
N VAL A 173 -9.26 -26.48 -6.54
CA VAL A 173 -9.86 -27.69 -5.95
C VAL A 173 -11.18 -28.02 -6.66
N GLU A 174 -11.42 -29.30 -6.92
CA GLU A 174 -12.67 -29.76 -7.54
C GLU A 174 -13.85 -29.63 -6.56
N ILE A 175 -14.94 -29.06 -7.06
CA ILE A 175 -16.14 -28.70 -6.30
C ILE A 175 -17.37 -29.22 -7.05
N ASP A 176 -18.36 -29.72 -6.32
CA ASP A 176 -19.62 -30.19 -6.88
C ASP A 176 -20.64 -29.05 -7.17
N GLN A 177 -21.81 -29.39 -7.70
CA GLN A 177 -22.88 -28.41 -7.99
C GLN A 177 -23.44 -27.71 -6.74
N ASN A 178 -23.22 -28.27 -5.55
CA ASN A 178 -23.66 -27.72 -4.27
C ASN A 178 -22.53 -26.95 -3.54
N ASN A 179 -21.45 -26.61 -4.26
CA ASN A 179 -20.26 -25.94 -3.74
C ASN A 179 -19.48 -26.76 -2.69
N ARG A 180 -19.65 -28.09 -2.68
CA ARG A 180 -18.93 -28.98 -1.78
C ARG A 180 -17.60 -29.43 -2.41
N ILE A 181 -16.55 -29.37 -1.62
CA ILE A 181 -15.24 -29.90 -1.95
C ILE A 181 -15.32 -31.43 -2.11
N ILE A 182 -14.90 -31.95 -3.27
CA ILE A 182 -14.95 -33.38 -3.62
C ILE A 182 -13.81 -34.17 -2.95
N PRO A 183 -12.54 -33.72 -3.01
CA PRO A 183 -11.43 -34.50 -2.45
C PRO A 183 -11.50 -34.59 -0.93
N ASP A 184 -11.18 -35.78 -0.39
CA ASP A 184 -11.14 -35.98 1.07
C ASP A 184 -9.92 -35.35 1.74
N LYS A 185 -8.80 -35.23 1.01
CA LYS A 185 -7.55 -34.62 1.48
C LYS A 185 -7.14 -33.49 0.56
N LEU A 186 -6.72 -32.39 1.17
CA LEU A 186 -6.30 -31.18 0.46
C LEU A 186 -4.97 -30.68 1.00
N THR A 187 -4.11 -30.24 0.07
CA THR A 187 -2.96 -29.40 0.40
C THR A 187 -3.45 -28.01 0.74
N VAL A 188 -3.32 -27.63 2.01
CA VAL A 188 -3.68 -26.30 2.50
C VAL A 188 -2.43 -25.55 2.95
N ARG A 189 -2.49 -24.22 2.84
CA ARG A 189 -1.51 -23.33 3.43
C ARG A 189 -1.98 -22.92 4.82
N LYS A 190 -1.18 -23.18 5.85
CA LYS A 190 -1.44 -22.74 7.23
C LYS A 190 -0.14 -22.23 7.84
N ASN A 191 -0.17 -21.05 8.48
CA ASN A 191 0.99 -20.46 9.17
C ASN A 191 2.29 -20.53 8.34
N GLN A 192 2.19 -20.19 7.04
CA GLN A 192 3.29 -20.13 6.08
C GLN A 192 3.87 -21.49 5.62
N THR A 193 3.32 -22.61 6.09
CA THR A 193 3.69 -23.96 5.63
C THR A 193 2.56 -24.59 4.82
N TYR A 194 2.91 -25.60 4.02
CA TYR A 194 1.95 -26.41 3.29
C TYR A 194 1.75 -27.73 4.03
N LEU A 195 0.50 -28.05 4.33
CA LEU A 195 0.09 -29.25 5.06
C LEU A 195 -0.99 -29.96 4.26
N VAL A 196 -1.03 -31.29 4.33
CA VAL A 196 -2.14 -32.08 3.81
C VAL A 196 -3.10 -32.33 4.96
N LEU A 197 -4.32 -31.81 4.86
CA LEU A 197 -5.38 -31.98 5.86
C LEU A 197 -6.59 -32.65 5.23
N ASP A 198 -7.39 -33.30 6.07
CA ASP A 198 -8.72 -33.76 5.64
C ASP A 198 -9.63 -32.56 5.39
N ALA A 199 -10.50 -32.66 4.38
CA ALA A 199 -11.24 -31.53 3.83
C ALA A 199 -12.40 -31.01 4.71
N GLU A 200 -12.52 -31.44 5.96
CA GLU A 200 -13.66 -31.13 6.86
C GLU A 200 -13.97 -29.63 7.07
#